data_AF-A0A1C9W976-F1
#
_entry.id   AF-A0A1C9W976-F1
#
_cell.length_a   1.000
_cell.length_b   1.000
_cell.length_c   1.000
_cell.angle_alpha   90.00
_cell.angle_beta   90.00
_cell.angle_gamma   90.00
#
_symmetry.space_group_name_H-M   'P 1'
#
loop_
_entity.id
_entity.type
_entity.pdbx_description
1 polymer ?
#
loop_
_entity_poly.entity_id
_entity_poly.type
_entity_poly.pdbx_seq_one_letter_code
_entity_poly.pdbx_strand_id
1 'polypeptide(L)'
;MDPLPQTAPKRKRQTSPSGWIAFLAHFLFILVAWTLFIKYLFPIGYAVAMGEPWSQYIYWDLWPVIHLWLGWALLARPNYTYPLALVVSVLEIVIIVSFFARFLADPEWSIWRTNWFVNKVFVLACFVLLLGTAVWRPGAIKGNSQTARIT
;
A
#
# COMPACT_ATOMS: atom_id res chain seq x y z
N MET A 1 8.48 -59.64 2.76
CA MET A 1 9.04 -58.29 2.91
C MET A 1 8.00 -57.34 2.37
N ASP A 2 7.19 -56.75 3.25
CA ASP A 2 6.20 -55.77 2.83
C ASP A 2 6.88 -54.42 2.53
N PRO A 3 6.56 -53.75 1.43
CA PRO A 3 7.11 -52.43 1.15
C PRO A 3 6.58 -51.40 2.16
N LEU A 4 7.47 -50.57 2.70
CA LEU A 4 7.14 -49.52 3.66
C LEU A 4 6.10 -48.53 3.09
N PRO A 5 5.21 -47.96 3.92
CA PRO A 5 4.18 -47.03 3.46
C PRO A 5 4.82 -45.77 2.89
N GLN A 6 4.52 -45.44 1.64
CA GLN A 6 4.90 -44.16 1.04
C GLN A 6 4.27 -43.03 1.87
N THR A 7 5.11 -42.20 2.47
CA THR A 7 4.68 -41.02 3.22
C THR A 7 4.02 -40.05 2.25
N ALA A 8 2.70 -39.92 2.35
CA ALA A 8 1.93 -39.00 1.52
C ALA A 8 2.51 -37.57 1.60
N PRO A 9 2.65 -36.85 0.48
CA PRO A 9 3.19 -35.50 0.49
C PRO A 9 2.28 -34.58 1.31
N LYS A 10 2.82 -33.95 2.36
CA LYS A 10 2.13 -32.92 3.16
C LYS A 10 1.70 -31.77 2.24
N ARG A 11 0.41 -31.74 1.89
CA ARG A 11 -0.21 -30.65 1.12
C ARG A 11 0.09 -29.32 1.83
N LYS A 12 0.84 -28.43 1.18
CA LYS A 12 1.14 -27.09 1.71
C LYS A 12 -0.20 -26.40 1.99
N ARG A 13 -0.53 -26.21 3.27
CA ARG A 13 -1.73 -25.47 3.67
C ARG A 13 -1.47 -24.00 3.33
N GLN A 14 -1.98 -23.55 2.18
CA GLN A 14 -2.06 -22.12 1.90
C GLN A 14 -2.98 -21.52 2.96
N THR A 15 -2.39 -20.79 3.91
CA THR A 15 -3.17 -20.00 4.84
C THR A 15 -3.69 -18.79 4.06
N SER A 16 -5.00 -18.64 4.00
CA SER A 16 -5.61 -17.42 3.46
C SER A 16 -5.22 -16.22 4.34
N PRO A 17 -5.03 -15.01 3.78
CA PRO A 17 -4.84 -13.80 4.57
C PRO A 17 -5.96 -13.67 5.61
N SER A 18 -5.64 -13.18 6.82
CA SER A 18 -6.68 -12.87 7.79
C SER A 18 -7.55 -11.73 7.25
N GLY A 19 -8.83 -11.65 7.67
CA GLY A 19 -9.73 -10.58 7.23
C GLY A 19 -9.16 -9.17 7.44
N TRP A 20 -8.36 -8.97 8.50
CA TRP A 20 -7.64 -7.73 8.76
C TRP A 20 -6.57 -7.41 7.71
N ILE A 21 -5.76 -8.39 7.31
CA ILE A 21 -4.73 -8.18 6.29
C ILE A 21 -5.36 -7.95 4.92
N ALA A 22 -6.46 -8.66 4.63
CA ALA A 22 -7.26 -8.39 3.45
C ALA A 22 -7.79 -6.95 3.48
N PHE A 23 -8.36 -6.47 4.59
CA PHE A 23 -8.82 -5.09 4.74
C PHE A 23 -7.70 -4.08 4.43
N LEU A 24 -6.51 -4.22 5.02
CA LEU A 24 -5.38 -3.32 4.76
C LEU A 24 -4.96 -3.31 3.28
N ALA A 25 -4.93 -4.48 2.63
CA ALA A 25 -4.62 -4.58 1.21
C ALA A 25 -5.67 -3.88 0.33
N HIS A 26 -6.95 -4.08 0.61
CA HIS A 26 -8.02 -3.39 -0.13
C HIS A 26 -8.04 -1.90 0.14
N PHE A 27 -7.71 -1.47 1.35
CA PHE A 27 -7.56 -0.05 1.66
C PHE A 27 -6.45 0.58 0.81
N LEU A 28 -5.29 -0.08 0.65
CA LEU A 28 -4.25 0.34 -0.28
C LEU A 28 -4.76 0.43 -1.73
N PHE A 29 -5.55 -0.53 -2.20
CA PHE A 29 -6.11 -0.48 -3.57
C PHE A 29 -7.08 0.69 -3.77
N ILE A 30 -7.90 1.01 -2.75
CA ILE A 30 -8.76 2.19 -2.78
C ILE A 30 -7.92 3.46 -2.83
N LEU A 31 -6.83 3.55 -2.05
CA LEU A 31 -5.90 4.68 -2.10
C LEU A 31 -5.22 4.85 -3.46
N VAL A 32 -4.86 3.74 -4.10
CA VAL A 32 -4.32 3.73 -5.48
C VAL A 32 -5.36 4.32 -6.43
N ALA A 33 -6.58 3.79 -6.42
CA ALA A 33 -7.66 4.27 -7.30
C ALA A 33 -7.96 5.75 -7.07
N TRP A 34 -8.03 6.18 -5.81
CA TRP A 34 -8.27 7.58 -5.44
C TRP A 34 -7.12 8.50 -5.85
N THR A 35 -5.87 8.05 -5.68
CA THR A 35 -4.70 8.83 -6.12
C THR A 35 -4.67 8.96 -7.64
N LEU A 36 -5.01 7.89 -8.37
CA LEU A 36 -5.13 7.95 -9.82
C LEU A 36 -6.20 8.96 -10.26
N PHE A 37 -7.34 8.96 -9.56
CA PHE A 37 -8.41 9.92 -9.80
C PHE A 37 -7.93 11.37 -9.60
N ILE A 38 -7.35 11.69 -8.45
CA ILE A 38 -6.93 13.06 -8.13
C ILE A 38 -5.73 13.54 -8.98
N LYS A 39 -4.80 12.64 -9.34
CA LYS A 39 -3.57 13.04 -10.05
C LYS A 39 -3.67 13.01 -11.57
N TYR A 40 -4.61 12.26 -12.11
CA TYR A 40 -4.75 12.07 -13.55
C TYR A 40 -6.16 12.39 -14.03
N LEU A 41 -7.18 11.64 -13.60
CA LEU A 41 -8.53 11.79 -14.16
C LEU A 41 -9.11 13.20 -13.94
N PHE A 42 -9.05 13.71 -12.71
CA PHE A 42 -9.58 15.03 -12.37
C PHE A 42 -8.80 16.17 -13.06
N PRO A 43 -7.45 16.21 -13.03
CA PRO A 43 -6.67 17.20 -13.78
C PRO A 43 -6.90 17.16 -15.29
N ILE A 44 -6.99 15.97 -15.89
CA ILE A 44 -7.27 15.82 -17.33
C ILE A 44 -8.66 16.37 -17.65
N GLY A 45 -9.67 15.98 -16.88
CA GLY A 45 -11.04 16.48 -17.06
C GLY A 45 -11.13 18.00 -16.93
N TYR A 46 -10.42 18.57 -15.95
CA TYR A 46 -10.32 20.02 -15.75
C TYR A 46 -9.64 20.71 -16.95
N ALA A 47 -8.49 20.22 -17.40
CA ALA A 47 -7.75 20.79 -18.53
C ALA A 47 -8.60 20.79 -19.81
N VAL A 48 -9.24 19.65 -20.12
CA VAL A 48 -10.11 19.52 -21.29
C VAL A 48 -11.30 20.47 -21.22
N ALA A 49 -11.93 20.61 -20.04
CA ALA A 49 -13.03 21.54 -19.85
C ALA A 49 -12.64 23.01 -20.01
N MET A 50 -11.39 23.36 -19.67
CA MET A 50 -10.84 24.72 -19.80
C MET A 50 -10.20 24.99 -21.17
N GLY A 51 -10.18 24.02 -22.10
CA GLY A 51 -9.55 24.17 -23.41
C GLY A 51 -8.02 24.22 -23.35
N GLU A 52 -7.43 23.71 -22.26
CA GLU A 52 -5.99 23.69 -22.04
C GLU A 52 -5.38 22.33 -22.45
N PRO A 53 -4.06 22.26 -22.71
CA PRO A 53 -3.38 20.99 -22.94
C PRO A 53 -3.65 19.96 -21.84
N TRP A 54 -4.11 18.76 -22.23
CA TRP A 54 -4.56 17.71 -21.29
C TRP A 54 -3.53 17.28 -20.25
N SER A 55 -2.23 17.44 -20.54
CA SER A 55 -1.12 17.05 -19.67
C SER A 55 -0.64 18.16 -18.73
N GLN A 56 -1.18 19.38 -18.84
CA GLN A 56 -0.67 20.57 -18.14
C GLN A 56 -0.65 20.43 -16.61
N TYR A 57 -1.65 19.74 -16.05
CA TYR A 57 -1.85 19.61 -14.60
C TYR A 57 -1.54 18.21 -14.05
N ILE A 58 -0.90 17.34 -14.86
CA ILE A 58 -0.60 15.97 -14.44
C ILE A 58 0.64 15.96 -13.55
N TYR A 59 0.48 15.43 -12.33
CA TYR A 59 1.60 15.17 -11.43
C TYR A 59 2.10 13.73 -11.62
N TRP A 60 3.29 13.60 -12.19
CA TRP A 60 3.96 12.31 -12.35
C TRP A 60 4.45 11.80 -11.00
N ASP A 61 3.75 10.79 -10.49
CA ASP A 61 4.08 10.16 -9.21
C ASP A 61 3.99 8.63 -9.33
N LEU A 62 4.99 7.95 -8.79
CA LEU A 62 5.09 6.50 -8.78
C LEU A 62 4.54 5.86 -7.49
N TRP A 63 4.16 6.65 -6.48
CA TRP A 63 3.59 6.14 -5.23
C TRP A 63 2.41 5.15 -5.42
N PRO A 64 1.46 5.36 -6.36
CA PRO A 64 0.39 4.38 -6.61
C PRO A 64 0.92 2.99 -6.98
N VAL A 65 2.04 2.90 -7.69
CA VAL A 65 2.66 1.62 -8.05
C VAL A 65 3.22 0.92 -6.82
N ILE A 66 3.86 1.65 -5.91
CA ILE A 66 4.38 1.12 -4.64
C ILE A 66 3.24 0.65 -3.74
N HIS A 67 2.15 1.41 -3.64
CA HIS A 67 0.98 1.03 -2.85
C HIS A 67 0.29 -0.22 -3.41
N LEU A 68 0.16 -0.29 -4.74
CA LEU A 68 -0.39 -1.47 -5.41
C LEU A 68 0.47 -2.70 -5.18
N TRP A 69 1.80 -2.57 -5.33
CA TRP A 69 2.74 -3.66 -5.05
C TRP A 69 2.66 -4.13 -3.60
N LEU A 70 2.61 -3.20 -2.65
CA LEU A 70 2.47 -3.53 -1.23
C LEU A 70 1.13 -4.19 -0.92
N GLY A 71 0.02 -3.69 -1.46
CA GLY A 71 -1.30 -4.30 -1.30
C GLY A 71 -1.34 -5.73 -1.85
N TRP A 72 -0.75 -5.95 -3.03
CA TRP A 72 -0.57 -7.29 -3.57
C TRP A 72 0.31 -8.16 -2.66
N ALA A 73 1.44 -7.63 -2.15
CA ALA A 73 2.35 -8.37 -1.28
C ALA A 73 1.65 -8.81 0.02
N LEU A 74 0.77 -7.98 0.59
CA LEU A 74 -0.03 -8.36 1.76
C LEU A 74 -0.94 -9.57 1.50
N LEU A 75 -1.47 -9.70 0.27
CA LEU A 75 -2.33 -10.83 -0.12
C LEU A 75 -1.52 -12.06 -0.52
N ALA A 76 -0.48 -11.89 -1.34
CA ALA A 76 0.35 -12.97 -1.88
C ALA A 76 1.37 -13.52 -0.86
N ARG A 77 1.70 -12.72 0.17
CA ARG A 77 2.66 -13.02 1.25
C ARG A 77 4.02 -13.57 0.79
N PRO A 78 4.71 -12.94 -0.19
CA PRO A 78 6.11 -13.26 -0.46
C PRO A 78 7.00 -13.02 0.77
N ASN A 79 8.19 -13.62 0.81
CA ASN A 79 9.10 -13.57 1.96
C ASN A 79 9.52 -12.14 2.36
N TYR A 80 9.52 -11.22 1.39
CA TYR A 80 9.87 -9.82 1.61
C TYR A 80 8.68 -8.93 2.04
N THR A 81 7.47 -9.47 2.23
CA THR A 81 6.28 -8.67 2.57
C THR A 81 6.48 -7.86 3.85
N TYR A 82 7.05 -8.47 4.88
CA TYR A 82 7.30 -7.81 6.15
C TYR A 82 8.29 -6.64 6.03
N PRO A 83 9.52 -6.83 5.50
CA PRO A 83 10.43 -5.70 5.33
C PRO A 83 9.88 -4.63 4.38
N LEU A 84 9.15 -5.02 3.32
CA LEU A 84 8.49 -4.07 2.43
C LEU A 84 7.45 -3.22 3.17
N ALA A 85 6.53 -3.84 3.92
CA ALA A 85 5.50 -3.15 4.68
C ALA A 85 6.12 -2.20 5.73
N LEU A 86 7.16 -2.63 6.43
CA LEU A 86 7.83 -1.82 7.42
C LEU A 86 8.49 -0.57 6.80
N VAL A 87 9.33 -0.78 5.78
CA VAL A 87 10.10 0.30 5.13
C VAL A 87 9.16 1.31 4.47
N VAL A 88 8.19 0.84 3.68
CA VAL A 88 7.26 1.73 2.98
C VAL A 88 6.42 2.52 3.98
N SER A 89 5.95 1.90 5.08
CA SER A 89 5.16 2.61 6.09
C SER A 89 5.94 3.72 6.78
N VAL A 90 7.18 3.45 7.18
CA VAL A 90 8.03 4.46 7.83
C VAL A 90 8.30 5.62 6.87
N LEU A 91 8.68 5.32 5.62
CA LEU A 91 8.95 6.35 4.62
C LEU A 91 7.73 7.24 4.35
N GLU A 92 6.56 6.63 4.12
CA GLU A 92 5.33 7.37 3.87
C GLU A 92 4.93 8.25 5.06
N ILE A 93 4.98 7.72 6.28
CA ILE A 93 4.67 8.51 7.48
C ILE A 93 5.59 9.73 7.59
N VAL A 94 6.91 9.54 7.43
CA VAL A 94 7.88 10.63 7.51
C VAL A 94 7.63 11.69 6.43
N ILE A 95 7.41 11.26 5.19
CA ILE A 95 7.15 12.15 4.06
C ILE A 95 5.85 12.95 4.27
N ILE A 96 4.76 12.28 4.65
CA ILE A 96 3.46 12.93 4.81
C ILE A 96 3.46 13.88 6.00
N VAL A 97 4.02 13.48 7.15
CA VAL A 97 4.15 14.38 8.31
C VAL A 97 4.99 15.60 7.96
N SER A 98 6.07 15.43 7.20
CA SER A 98 6.88 16.56 6.71
C SER A 98 6.09 17.50 5.81
N PHE A 99 5.24 16.96 4.92
CA PHE A 99 4.37 17.78 4.09
C PHE A 99 3.28 18.49 4.89
N PHE A 100 2.67 17.81 5.85
CA PHE A 100 1.68 18.44 6.74
C PHE A 100 2.30 19.53 7.61
N ALA A 101 3.49 19.33 8.15
CA ALA A 101 4.20 20.37 8.91
C ALA A 101 4.41 21.63 8.06
N ARG A 102 4.81 21.48 6.79
CA ARG A 102 4.96 22.61 5.86
C ARG A 102 3.61 23.26 5.50
N PHE A 103 2.57 22.46 5.25
CA PHE A 103 1.24 22.97 4.90
C PHE A 103 0.58 23.73 6.06
N LEU A 104 0.71 23.21 7.29
CA LEU A 104 0.10 23.82 8.48
C LEU A 104 0.80 25.11 8.91
N ALA A 105 2.03 25.35 8.45
CA ALA A 105 2.75 26.60 8.73
C ALA A 105 2.13 27.80 7.99
N ASP A 106 1.54 27.58 6.81
CA ASP A 106 0.85 28.60 6.01
C ASP A 106 -0.23 27.94 5.13
N PRO A 107 -1.41 27.66 5.69
CA PRO A 107 -2.41 26.85 5.02
C PRO A 107 -3.20 27.64 3.97
N GLU A 108 -3.19 27.14 2.73
CA GLU A 108 -4.00 27.63 1.62
C GLU A 108 -5.04 26.56 1.22
N TRP A 109 -6.32 26.95 1.18
CA TRP A 109 -7.45 26.02 0.98
C TRP A 109 -8.12 26.22 -0.39
N SER A 110 -7.41 25.88 -1.45
CA SER A 110 -8.00 25.68 -2.78
C SER A 110 -8.63 24.29 -2.90
N ILE A 111 -9.42 24.07 -3.96
CA ILE A 111 -9.94 22.74 -4.32
C ILE A 111 -8.80 21.72 -4.50
N TRP A 112 -7.68 22.14 -5.10
CA TRP A 112 -6.50 21.30 -5.32
C TRP A 112 -5.81 20.94 -4.01
N ARG A 113 -5.57 21.92 -3.14
CA ARG A 113 -4.97 21.69 -1.81
C ARG A 113 -5.86 20.88 -0.90
N THR A 114 -7.16 21.11 -0.92
CA THR A 114 -8.14 20.32 -0.15
C THR A 114 -8.14 18.85 -0.59
N ASN A 115 -8.21 18.58 -1.91
CA ASN A 115 -8.14 17.21 -2.44
C ASN A 115 -6.82 16.53 -2.07
N TRP A 116 -5.70 17.26 -2.19
CA TRP A 116 -4.39 16.76 -1.76
C TRP A 116 -4.34 16.45 -0.26
N PHE A 117 -4.86 17.34 0.59
CA PHE A 117 -4.87 17.20 2.03
C PHE A 117 -5.66 15.97 2.46
N VAL A 118 -6.90 15.84 1.96
CA VAL A 118 -7.78 14.68 2.23
C VAL A 118 -7.09 13.38 1.82
N ASN A 119 -6.50 13.34 0.62
CA ASN A 119 -5.74 12.16 0.18
C ASN A 119 -4.61 11.82 1.17
N LYS A 120 -3.82 12.81 1.59
CA LYS A 120 -2.69 12.59 2.52
C LYS A 120 -3.15 12.12 3.90
N VAL A 121 -4.32 12.55 4.38
CA VAL A 121 -4.90 12.04 5.64
C VAL A 121 -5.21 10.56 5.54
N PHE A 122 -5.88 10.11 4.47
CA PHE A 122 -6.21 8.70 4.28
C PHE A 122 -4.97 7.83 4.08
N VAL A 123 -3.98 8.31 3.30
CA VAL A 123 -2.70 7.61 3.12
C VAL A 123 -1.97 7.47 4.46
N LEU A 124 -1.89 8.55 5.25
CA LEU A 124 -1.27 8.51 6.57
C LEU A 124 -1.98 7.52 7.51
N ALA A 125 -3.31 7.56 7.55
CA ALA A 125 -4.09 6.63 8.37
C ALA A 125 -3.82 5.16 7.98
N CYS A 126 -3.78 4.85 6.69
CA CYS A 126 -3.46 3.51 6.21
C CYS A 126 -2.06 3.06 6.66
N PHE A 127 -1.04 3.90 6.51
CA PHE A 127 0.32 3.53 6.88
C PHE A 127 0.58 3.49 8.38
N VAL A 128 -0.14 4.29 9.19
CA VAL A 128 -0.14 4.14 10.65
C VAL A 128 -0.74 2.79 11.05
N LEU A 129 -1.87 2.40 10.47
CA LEU A 129 -2.48 1.08 10.74
C LEU A 129 -1.57 -0.07 10.30
N LEU A 130 -0.92 0.06 9.14
CA LEU A 130 -0.02 -0.94 8.61
C LEU A 130 1.25 -1.08 9.47
N LEU A 131 1.88 0.04 9.84
CA LEU A 131 3.04 0.04 10.73
C LEU A 131 2.68 -0.52 12.11
N GLY A 132 1.56 -0.09 12.69
CA GLY A 132 1.07 -0.61 13.96
C GLY A 132 0.84 -2.13 13.90
N THR A 133 0.30 -2.63 12.78
CA THR A 133 0.16 -4.07 12.55
C THR A 133 1.53 -4.77 12.45
N ALA A 134 2.49 -4.18 11.72
CA ALA A 134 3.83 -4.74 11.58
C ALA A 134 4.56 -4.84 12.92
N VAL A 135 4.43 -3.83 13.79
CA VAL A 135 5.10 -3.77 15.09
C VAL A 135 4.41 -4.66 16.13
N TRP A 136 3.08 -4.59 16.26
CA TRP A 136 2.35 -5.33 17.31
C TRP A 136 2.00 -6.77 16.94
N ARG A 137 1.87 -7.07 15.64
CA ARG A 137 1.48 -8.40 15.14
C ARG A 137 2.35 -8.80 13.95
N PRO A 138 3.69 -8.87 14.08
CA PRO A 138 4.60 -9.13 12.96
C PRO A 138 4.28 -10.45 12.24
N GLY A 139 3.82 -11.47 12.97
CA GLY A 139 3.41 -12.76 12.41
C GLY A 139 2.21 -12.70 11.45
N ALA A 140 1.41 -11.63 11.48
CA ALA A 140 0.30 -11.45 10.55
C ALA A 140 0.75 -11.04 9.14
N ILE A 141 1.90 -10.35 9.05
CA ILE A 141 2.47 -9.82 7.79
C ILE A 141 3.62 -10.68 7.27
N LYS A 142 4.33 -11.41 8.15
CA LYS A 142 5.42 -12.31 7.76
C LYS A 142 4.99 -13.23 6.62
N GLY A 143 5.82 -13.26 5.58
CA GLY A 143 5.63 -14.13 4.43
C GLY A 143 5.69 -15.60 4.83
N ASN A 144 5.24 -16.48 3.94
CA ASN A 144 5.36 -17.91 4.14
C ASN A 144 6.83 -18.31 4.10
N SER A 145 7.52 -18.25 5.25
CA SER A 145 8.86 -18.80 5.41
C SER A 145 8.78 -20.31 5.22
N GLN A 146 8.92 -20.76 3.98
CA GLN A 146 9.46 -22.07 3.72
C GLN A 146 10.93 -21.97 4.12
N THR A 147 11.22 -22.36 5.35
CA THR A 147 12.57 -22.76 5.73
C THR A 147 13.02 -23.82 4.73
N ALA A 148 13.74 -23.41 3.71
CA ALA A 148 14.58 -24.28 2.92
C ALA A 148 15.73 -24.72 3.86
N ARG A 149 15.41 -25.65 4.76
CA ARG A 149 16.39 -26.61 5.26
C ARG A 149 16.44 -27.71 4.22
N ILE A 150 17.21 -27.49 3.17
CA ILE A 150 17.74 -28.59 2.38
C ILE A 150 19.24 -28.32 2.28
N THR A 151 19.98 -29.31 2.78
CA THR A 151 21.43 -29.56 2.71
C THR A 151 22.35 -28.56 3.40
#